data_AF-F8PZN5-F1
#
_entry.id   AF-F8PZN5-F1
#
_cell.length_a   1.000
_cell.length_b   1.000
_cell.length_c   1.000
_cell.angle_alpha   90.00
_cell.angle_beta   90.00
_cell.angle_gamma   90.00
#
_symmetry.space_group_name_H-M   'P 1'
#
loop_
_entity.id
_entity.type
_entity.pdbx_description
1 polymer ?
#
loop_
_entity_poly.entity_id
_entity_poly.type
_entity_poly.pdbx_seq_one_letter_code
_entity_poly.pdbx_strand_id
1 'polypeptide(L)'
;MSSTSGFYPEPLSATTKSSSSQSPPDANAGSSSKHRKTRREKPRIELASDQPLTTQGKLRSRVYVACMQWRINDDYDESSEDVINITSEPSLDFTRKTWWDSLLVIYASSSPVHVPALTLSERNQASNLITRDLRFLFQKRDQMQPSLVIAALAIATFFQSSEAGLGEEGRKKALRLRDIAQGSLEASLNGRWIDETLAQAAWLLAMFEVCAHPLHSTERSASSMVMLDTIIRSLSLTFLDANDPHASKFAPRTVPTVPVAHSNTSWSPSDVPPAYPIPRTYYPSSGVNYNYSSTQVSTSSTKVDKGCSCASLSLGQRWSGASEHTPLWLSTPAWDENWTDGEIRKESCRRLCWSALMLTAGHSSYTNSCNRLGPELFLVEPANYVLLFPGEALTRSQALTSNQSPKDTVWALYYRTMLLWHSCLGIRLDPNATEEEKARFGVNAWLEADALDKALDSHTCGLERAFLFQGREYLFNVRMCISYEFQRYIPLATANANGLFHRTKAEEWLSHQANVAQRVVHAMHTVTGQASNTVVHRPFFAFWFMSQISRALSLWECDNSLTIALEVCMAFLKPIDYLSTLWPCEEQRSRCRKLREQLTRACSIAGRPPPPPPPSFEYSPTSVP
;
A
#
# COMPACT_ATOMS: atom_id res chain seq x y z
N MET A 1 -32.87 -59.14 21.20
CA MET A 1 -32.29 -59.56 22.49
C MET A 1 -31.41 -58.43 22.99
N SER A 2 -31.55 -57.84 24.18
CA SER A 2 -32.66 -57.81 25.14
C SER A 2 -32.47 -56.59 26.06
N SER A 3 -33.53 -55.80 26.26
CA SER A 3 -33.96 -55.22 27.57
C SER A 3 -33.04 -54.19 28.28
N THR A 4 -33.52 -53.14 29.00
CA THR A 4 -34.89 -52.73 29.41
C THR A 4 -34.93 -51.27 29.94
N SER A 5 -36.09 -50.59 29.85
CA SER A 5 -36.70 -49.54 30.73
C SER A 5 -35.82 -48.53 31.51
N GLY A 6 -36.13 -47.23 31.70
CA GLY A 6 -37.31 -46.36 31.49
C GLY A 6 -36.93 -44.94 31.96
N PHE A 7 -37.79 -43.96 32.31
CA PHE A 7 -39.25 -43.79 32.34
C PHE A 7 -39.55 -42.25 32.32
N TYR A 8 -40.81 -41.82 32.09
CA TYR A 8 -41.33 -40.46 32.35
C TYR A 8 -42.47 -40.53 33.38
N PRO A 9 -42.79 -39.42 34.09
CA PRO A 9 -44.05 -38.73 33.75
C PRO A 9 -44.05 -37.18 33.90
N GLU A 10 -44.77 -36.52 33.00
CA GLU A 10 -45.47 -35.24 33.25
C GLU A 10 -46.87 -35.57 33.85
N PRO A 11 -47.69 -34.63 34.41
CA PRO A 11 -48.60 -33.84 33.54
C PRO A 11 -49.22 -32.52 34.14
N LEU A 12 -50.12 -31.90 33.34
CA LEU A 12 -51.22 -30.93 33.66
C LEU A 12 -50.83 -29.43 33.77
N SER A 13 -51.11 -28.58 32.78
CA SER A 13 -52.41 -27.93 32.37
C SER A 13 -52.88 -26.82 33.33
N ALA A 14 -53.45 -25.67 32.92
CA ALA A 14 -54.33 -25.45 31.77
C ALA A 14 -54.50 -23.95 31.32
N THR A 15 -54.97 -23.77 30.08
CA THR A 15 -55.88 -22.73 29.48
C THR A 15 -56.36 -21.49 30.31
N THR A 16 -56.70 -20.29 29.77
CA THR A 16 -57.19 -19.86 28.43
C THR A 16 -57.25 -18.32 28.20
N LYS A 17 -57.14 -17.88 26.93
CA LYS A 17 -57.87 -16.80 26.19
C LYS A 17 -58.11 -15.34 26.72
N SER A 18 -57.58 -14.39 25.93
CA SER A 18 -58.25 -13.30 25.15
C SER A 18 -58.58 -11.88 25.68
N SER A 19 -58.24 -10.91 24.79
CA SER A 19 -59.02 -9.74 24.29
C SER A 19 -59.13 -8.39 25.07
N SER A 20 -58.54 -7.37 24.42
CA SER A 20 -59.09 -6.03 24.08
C SER A 20 -59.39 -4.94 25.14
N SER A 21 -58.57 -3.87 25.07
CA SER A 21 -58.92 -2.42 25.04
C SER A 21 -59.87 -1.79 26.08
N GLN A 22 -59.37 -0.78 26.83
CA GLN A 22 -59.82 0.64 26.84
C GLN A 22 -59.17 1.44 28.01
N SER A 23 -58.91 2.74 27.79
CA SER A 23 -58.62 3.78 28.82
C SER A 23 -59.92 4.56 29.13
N PRO A 24 -60.03 5.60 30.01
CA PRO A 24 -59.07 6.31 30.91
C PRO A 24 -59.68 6.41 32.37
N PRO A 25 -59.52 7.44 33.27
CA PRO A 25 -58.72 8.68 33.29
C PRO A 25 -57.95 9.00 34.61
N ASP A 26 -57.45 10.24 34.69
CA ASP A 26 -56.49 10.85 35.64
C ASP A 26 -56.91 11.01 37.12
N ALA A 27 -55.93 11.11 38.04
CA ALA A 27 -55.55 12.37 38.70
C ALA A 27 -54.57 12.23 39.92
N ASN A 28 -53.59 13.15 40.00
CA ASN A 28 -52.81 13.59 41.19
C ASN A 28 -51.96 12.58 41.99
N ALA A 29 -50.87 12.98 42.69
CA ALA A 29 -49.92 14.09 42.53
C ALA A 29 -48.71 13.80 43.45
N GLY A 30 -47.46 14.05 43.01
CA GLY A 30 -46.28 13.73 43.83
C GLY A 30 -44.98 14.29 43.25
N SER A 31 -44.64 15.54 43.62
CA SER A 31 -43.49 16.27 43.09
C SER A 31 -42.14 15.76 43.64
N SER A 32 -41.18 15.52 42.75
CA SER A 32 -39.76 15.75 43.05
C SER A 32 -39.04 16.26 41.79
N SER A 33 -38.33 17.38 41.91
CA SER A 33 -37.72 18.06 40.77
C SER A 33 -36.40 17.40 40.35
N LYS A 34 -36.26 17.12 39.06
CA LYS A 34 -34.97 16.82 38.43
C LYS A 34 -34.75 17.76 37.25
N HIS A 35 -33.66 18.51 37.27
CA HIS A 35 -33.28 19.40 36.16
C HIS A 35 -33.12 18.60 34.87
N ARG A 36 -34.03 18.84 33.92
CA ARG A 36 -33.99 18.26 32.57
C ARG A 36 -32.89 18.96 31.77
N LYS A 37 -31.71 18.35 31.65
CA LYS A 37 -30.67 18.80 30.70
C LYS A 37 -31.31 18.89 29.30
N THR A 38 -31.20 20.05 28.67
CA THR A 38 -31.71 20.27 27.31
C THR A 38 -30.92 19.40 26.32
N ARG A 39 -31.65 18.60 25.54
CA ARG A 39 -31.06 17.76 24.49
C ARG A 39 -30.52 18.68 23.39
N ARG A 40 -29.20 18.88 23.34
CA ARG A 40 -28.53 19.62 22.26
C ARG A 40 -28.85 18.91 20.93
N GLU A 41 -29.63 19.54 20.07
CA GLU A 41 -29.96 18.97 18.76
C GLU A 41 -28.69 18.87 17.92
N LYS A 42 -28.46 17.71 17.30
CA LYS A 42 -27.34 17.51 16.38
C LYS A 42 -27.70 18.23 15.07
N PRO A 43 -26.82 19.10 14.52
CA PRO A 43 -27.10 19.79 13.27
C PRO A 43 -27.31 18.77 12.14
N ARG A 44 -28.49 18.82 11.53
CA ARG A 44 -28.86 17.99 10.38
C ARG A 44 -28.24 18.63 9.13
N ILE A 45 -27.09 18.11 8.73
CA ILE A 45 -26.39 18.56 7.52
C ILE A 45 -26.87 17.68 6.36
N GLU A 46 -27.33 18.32 5.29
CA GLU A 46 -27.81 17.65 4.08
C GLU A 46 -26.66 16.96 3.32
N LEU A 47 -26.99 15.87 2.63
CA LEU A 47 -26.07 15.15 1.75
C LEU A 47 -26.21 15.72 0.33
N ALA A 48 -25.12 15.76 -0.43
CA ALA A 48 -25.19 16.11 -1.84
C ALA A 48 -26.07 15.09 -2.60
N SER A 49 -26.96 15.59 -3.47
CA SER A 49 -28.01 14.80 -4.13
C SER A 49 -27.50 13.86 -5.22
N ASP A 50 -26.23 13.95 -5.58
CA ASP A 50 -25.53 13.22 -6.63
C ASP A 50 -24.66 12.06 -6.09
N GLN A 51 -24.65 11.80 -4.77
CA GLN A 51 -23.83 10.74 -4.20
C GLN A 51 -24.23 9.33 -4.70
N PRO A 52 -23.27 8.50 -5.15
CA PRO A 52 -23.57 7.15 -5.60
C PRO A 52 -24.04 6.28 -4.44
N LEU A 53 -25.21 5.67 -4.61
CA LEU A 53 -25.84 4.74 -3.67
C LEU A 53 -24.91 3.56 -3.35
N THR A 54 -25.22 2.85 -2.25
CA THR A 54 -24.64 1.53 -2.00
C THR A 54 -25.13 0.51 -3.03
N THR A 55 -24.48 -0.64 -3.11
CA THR A 55 -24.93 -1.79 -3.93
C THR A 55 -26.31 -2.33 -3.54
N GLN A 56 -26.89 -1.87 -2.42
CA GLN A 56 -28.27 -2.14 -1.99
C GLN A 56 -29.23 -0.96 -2.24
N GLY A 57 -28.83 0.05 -3.01
CA GLY A 57 -29.66 1.23 -3.33
C GLY A 57 -29.87 2.21 -2.16
N LYS A 58 -29.03 2.19 -1.13
CA LYS A 58 -29.16 3.07 0.05
C LYS A 58 -28.20 4.26 -0.01
N LEU A 59 -28.58 5.38 0.60
CA LEU A 59 -27.72 6.55 0.78
C LEU A 59 -26.55 6.21 1.72
N ARG A 60 -25.36 6.75 1.44
CA ARG A 60 -24.16 6.55 2.27
C ARG A 60 -24.20 7.43 3.52
N SER A 61 -23.81 6.88 4.68
CA SER A 61 -23.66 7.63 5.93
C SER A 61 -22.22 8.12 6.17
N ARG A 62 -22.08 9.16 6.99
CA ARG A 62 -20.92 10.09 6.97
C ARG A 62 -19.69 9.55 7.73
N VAL A 63 -18.74 8.94 7.00
CA VAL A 63 -17.44 8.49 7.56
C VAL A 63 -16.53 9.67 7.96
N TYR A 64 -16.49 10.74 7.13
CA TYR A 64 -15.56 11.87 7.28
C TYR A 64 -15.71 12.65 8.61
N VAL A 65 -16.93 12.80 9.12
CA VAL A 65 -17.21 13.64 10.31
C VAL A 65 -16.80 12.96 11.61
N ALA A 66 -16.84 11.62 11.69
CA ALA A 66 -16.45 10.89 12.88
C ALA A 66 -14.94 11.05 13.18
N CYS A 67 -14.10 11.02 12.14
CA CYS A 67 -12.65 11.19 12.27
C CYS A 67 -12.28 12.64 12.66
N MET A 68 -12.95 13.65 12.07
CA MET A 68 -12.74 15.06 12.43
C MET A 68 -13.19 15.41 13.86
N GLN A 69 -14.23 14.74 14.37
CA GLN A 69 -14.70 14.93 15.75
C GLN A 69 -13.77 14.34 16.81
N TRP A 70 -12.87 13.43 16.44
CA TRP A 70 -11.87 12.89 17.36
C TRP A 70 -10.73 13.89 17.59
N ARG A 71 -10.18 14.48 16.52
CA ARG A 71 -9.11 15.51 16.59
C ARG A 71 -9.44 16.71 17.49
N ILE A 72 -10.70 17.15 17.53
CA ILE A 72 -11.13 18.31 18.33
C ILE A 72 -11.22 17.98 19.83
N ASN A 73 -11.31 16.70 20.20
CA ASN A 73 -11.41 16.27 21.60
C ASN A 73 -10.05 15.93 22.23
N ASP A 74 -9.00 15.66 21.45
CA ASP A 74 -7.64 15.39 21.96
C ASP A 74 -6.89 16.68 22.36
N ASP A 75 -7.26 17.85 21.82
CA ASP A 75 -6.65 19.15 22.17
C ASP A 75 -7.08 19.68 23.57
N TYR A 76 -7.88 18.92 24.34
CA TYR A 76 -8.37 19.30 25.67
C TYR A 76 -8.50 18.10 26.63
N ASP A 77 -7.37 17.53 27.09
CA ASP A 77 -7.24 17.06 28.50
C ASP A 77 -5.77 16.74 28.87
N GLU A 78 -5.07 17.71 29.45
CA GLU A 78 -3.95 17.45 30.38
C GLU A 78 -4.44 17.60 31.82
N SER A 79 -5.08 16.56 32.36
CA SER A 79 -5.13 16.33 33.81
C SER A 79 -5.35 14.85 34.14
N SER A 80 -4.86 14.42 35.30
CA SER A 80 -4.67 13.01 35.66
C SER A 80 -5.83 12.40 36.46
N GLU A 81 -5.88 11.06 36.42
CA GLU A 81 -6.57 10.12 37.33
C GLU A 81 -7.98 9.60 36.93
N ASP A 82 -8.20 8.33 37.31
CA ASP A 82 -9.38 7.47 37.13
C ASP A 82 -9.90 7.19 35.71
N VAL A 83 -9.35 6.13 35.11
CA VAL A 83 -9.89 5.46 33.90
C VAL A 83 -11.23 4.80 34.23
N ILE A 84 -12.32 5.55 34.05
CA ILE A 84 -13.67 4.97 33.94
C ILE A 84 -13.70 4.17 32.63
N ASN A 85 -13.53 2.85 32.74
CA ASN A 85 -13.55 1.93 31.62
C ASN A 85 -14.97 1.84 31.04
N ILE A 86 -15.30 2.72 30.08
CA ILE A 86 -16.56 2.71 29.35
C ILE A 86 -16.63 1.41 28.57
N THR A 87 -17.43 0.47 29.08
CA THR A 87 -17.63 -0.83 28.45
C THR A 87 -18.08 -0.67 26.99
N SER A 88 -17.42 -1.39 26.08
CA SER A 88 -17.82 -1.43 24.68
C SER A 88 -19.29 -1.80 24.55
N GLU A 89 -20.05 -1.09 23.72
CA GLU A 89 -21.50 -1.29 23.59
C GLU A 89 -21.85 -2.78 23.40
N PRO A 90 -22.94 -3.30 23.99
CA PRO A 90 -23.25 -4.74 23.98
C PRO A 90 -23.30 -5.37 22.59
N SER A 91 -23.64 -4.59 21.56
CA SER A 91 -23.61 -4.96 20.14
C SER A 91 -22.20 -5.27 19.62
N LEU A 92 -21.18 -4.54 20.07
CA LEU A 92 -19.78 -4.72 19.67
C LEU A 92 -19.17 -5.94 20.36
N ASP A 93 -19.45 -6.16 21.64
CA ASP A 93 -19.02 -7.36 22.36
C ASP A 93 -19.69 -8.64 21.80
N PHE A 94 -21.00 -8.56 21.46
CA PHE A 94 -21.68 -9.63 20.74
C PHE A 94 -21.07 -9.89 19.35
N THR A 95 -20.75 -8.84 18.59
CA THR A 95 -20.11 -8.97 17.27
C THR A 95 -18.72 -9.59 17.39
N ARG A 96 -17.90 -9.16 18.36
CA ARG A 96 -16.58 -9.73 18.71
C ARG A 96 -16.63 -11.22 19.04
N LYS A 97 -17.72 -11.70 19.63
CA LYS A 97 -17.91 -13.13 19.96
C LYS A 97 -18.44 -13.95 18.77
N THR A 98 -19.30 -13.38 17.94
CA THR A 98 -20.09 -14.11 16.92
C THR A 98 -19.62 -13.97 15.46
N TRP A 99 -18.69 -13.05 15.15
CA TRP A 99 -18.16 -12.89 13.78
C TRP A 99 -17.50 -14.17 13.25
N TRP A 100 -16.83 -14.92 14.13
CA TRP A 100 -16.16 -16.17 13.77
C TRP A 100 -17.14 -17.29 13.40
N ASP A 101 -18.21 -17.46 14.18
CA ASP A 101 -19.25 -18.44 13.87
C ASP A 101 -19.96 -18.07 12.56
N SER A 102 -20.17 -16.77 12.33
CA SER A 102 -20.66 -16.23 11.06
C SER A 102 -19.71 -16.54 9.90
N LEU A 103 -18.39 -16.41 10.09
CA LEU A 103 -17.37 -16.76 9.10
C LEU A 103 -17.32 -18.27 8.79
N LEU A 104 -17.39 -19.13 9.81
CA LEU A 104 -17.48 -20.59 9.65
C LEU A 104 -18.72 -20.96 8.83
N VAL A 105 -19.87 -20.35 9.15
CA VAL A 105 -21.13 -20.48 8.41
C VAL A 105 -20.98 -20.07 6.94
N ILE A 106 -20.32 -18.95 6.64
CA ILE A 106 -20.02 -18.52 5.28
C ILE A 106 -19.08 -19.50 4.55
N TYR A 107 -18.14 -20.12 5.26
CA TYR A 107 -17.17 -21.05 4.68
C TYR A 107 -17.74 -22.42 4.34
N ALA A 108 -18.66 -22.93 5.16
CA ALA A 108 -19.32 -24.22 4.94
C ALA A 108 -20.60 -24.13 4.09
N SER A 109 -21.19 -22.95 3.90
CA SER A 109 -22.39 -22.77 3.08
C SER A 109 -22.06 -22.49 1.61
N SER A 110 -22.16 -23.50 0.74
CA SER A 110 -21.97 -23.37 -0.72
C SER A 110 -23.07 -22.59 -1.45
N SER A 111 -24.13 -22.13 -0.76
CA SER A 111 -25.29 -21.45 -1.36
C SER A 111 -25.56 -20.09 -0.68
N PRO A 112 -25.98 -19.05 -1.42
CA PRO A 112 -26.28 -17.73 -0.84
C PRO A 112 -27.71 -17.60 -0.27
N VAL A 113 -28.61 -18.56 -0.51
CA VAL A 113 -30.06 -18.41 -0.23
C VAL A 113 -30.51 -19.05 1.09
N HIS A 114 -29.83 -20.10 1.55
CA HIS A 114 -30.16 -20.77 2.81
C HIS A 114 -28.90 -20.92 3.64
N VAL A 115 -28.98 -20.52 4.91
CA VAL A 115 -27.92 -20.66 5.91
C VAL A 115 -28.30 -21.81 6.85
N PRO A 116 -27.71 -23.02 6.71
CA PRO A 116 -28.00 -24.12 7.62
C PRO A 116 -27.29 -23.90 8.96
N ALA A 117 -27.88 -24.41 10.06
CA ALA A 117 -27.16 -24.52 11.32
C ALA A 117 -26.08 -25.61 11.17
N LEU A 118 -24.80 -25.20 11.10
CA LEU A 118 -23.70 -26.14 10.89
C LEU A 118 -23.60 -27.18 11.98
N THR A 119 -23.39 -28.44 11.58
CA THR A 119 -23.00 -29.50 12.50
C THR A 119 -21.62 -29.21 13.13
N LEU A 120 -21.33 -29.87 14.25
CA LEU A 120 -20.03 -29.75 14.91
C LEU A 120 -18.88 -30.22 14.01
N SER A 121 -19.13 -31.22 13.16
CA SER A 121 -18.15 -31.75 12.20
C SER A 121 -17.78 -30.72 11.12
N GLU A 122 -18.78 -30.07 10.51
CA GLU A 122 -18.57 -29.04 9.48
C GLU A 122 -17.88 -27.80 10.05
N ARG A 123 -18.24 -27.39 11.27
CA ARG A 123 -17.53 -26.32 12.01
C ARG A 123 -16.07 -26.67 12.24
N ASN A 124 -15.78 -27.90 12.68
CA ASN A 124 -14.41 -28.35 12.91
C ASN A 124 -13.62 -28.44 11.59
N GLN A 125 -14.24 -28.89 10.49
CA GLN A 125 -13.60 -28.95 9.17
C GLN A 125 -13.30 -27.55 8.61
N ALA A 126 -14.27 -26.62 8.63
CA ALA A 126 -14.06 -25.24 8.21
C ALA A 126 -13.03 -24.51 9.09
N SER A 127 -13.09 -24.73 10.41
CA SER A 127 -12.10 -24.19 11.35
C SER A 127 -10.71 -24.77 11.08
N ASN A 128 -10.57 -26.06 10.82
CA ASN A 128 -9.28 -26.68 10.50
C ASN A 128 -8.70 -26.16 9.18
N LEU A 129 -9.52 -25.88 8.17
CA LEU A 129 -9.07 -25.26 6.92
C LEU A 129 -8.54 -23.84 7.15
N ILE A 130 -9.29 -22.98 7.86
CA ILE A 130 -8.88 -21.59 8.12
C ILE A 130 -7.70 -21.54 9.12
N THR A 131 -7.70 -22.40 10.14
CA THR A 131 -6.67 -22.44 11.18
C THR A 131 -5.36 -23.00 10.65
N ARG A 132 -5.37 -24.02 9.78
CA ARG A 132 -4.15 -24.55 9.14
C ARG A 132 -3.36 -23.44 8.43
N ASP A 133 -4.08 -22.52 7.79
CA ASP A 133 -3.51 -21.48 6.94
C ASP A 133 -3.11 -20.21 7.74
N LEU A 134 -3.59 -20.05 8.99
CA LEU A 134 -3.40 -18.83 9.81
C LEU A 134 -3.01 -19.10 11.28
N ARG A 135 -2.36 -20.25 11.59
CA ARG A 135 -2.13 -20.77 12.96
C ARG A 135 -1.62 -19.76 14.01
N PHE A 136 -0.80 -18.78 13.60
CA PHE A 136 -0.21 -17.80 14.53
C PHE A 136 -1.15 -16.64 14.90
N LEU A 137 -2.08 -16.26 14.01
CA LEU A 137 -3.00 -15.14 14.24
C LEU A 137 -4.07 -15.43 15.31
N PHE A 138 -4.39 -16.71 15.53
CA PHE A 138 -5.48 -17.10 16.43
C PHE A 138 -5.14 -17.10 17.92
N GLN A 139 -3.87 -16.88 18.32
CA GLN A 139 -3.47 -16.86 19.74
C GLN A 139 -4.09 -15.69 20.54
N LYS A 140 -4.53 -14.61 19.87
CA LYS A 140 -5.21 -13.45 20.48
C LYS A 140 -6.56 -13.14 19.79
N ARG A 141 -7.32 -14.19 19.40
CA ARG A 141 -8.57 -14.09 18.60
C ARG A 141 -9.55 -13.00 19.06
N ASP A 142 -9.76 -12.86 20.38
CA ASP A 142 -10.76 -11.93 20.93
C ASP A 142 -10.40 -10.44 20.74
N GLN A 143 -9.13 -10.14 20.43
CA GLN A 143 -8.62 -8.80 20.14
C GLN A 143 -8.41 -8.53 18.65
N MET A 144 -8.63 -9.53 17.78
CA MET A 144 -8.37 -9.42 16.35
C MET A 144 -9.57 -8.83 15.60
N GLN A 145 -9.30 -7.85 14.73
CA GLN A 145 -10.31 -7.24 13.87
C GLN A 145 -10.94 -8.28 12.92
N PRO A 146 -12.28 -8.44 12.90
CA PRO A 146 -12.95 -9.39 12.01
C PRO A 146 -12.67 -9.11 10.54
N SER A 147 -12.56 -7.83 10.18
CA SER A 147 -12.26 -7.37 8.83
C SER A 147 -10.89 -7.85 8.33
N LEU A 148 -9.88 -7.99 9.19
CA LEU A 148 -8.54 -8.43 8.81
C LEU A 148 -8.55 -9.84 8.24
N VAL A 149 -9.13 -10.79 8.98
CA VAL A 149 -9.21 -12.20 8.56
C VAL A 149 -10.05 -12.32 7.29
N ILE A 150 -11.20 -11.66 7.23
CA ILE A 150 -12.12 -11.78 6.09
C ILE A 150 -11.52 -11.12 4.83
N ALA A 151 -10.79 -10.01 4.96
CA ALA A 151 -10.07 -9.38 3.85
C ALA A 151 -8.90 -10.25 3.36
N ALA A 152 -8.15 -10.88 4.27
CA ALA A 152 -7.10 -11.83 3.91
C ALA A 152 -7.66 -13.03 3.13
N LEU A 153 -8.79 -13.59 3.58
CA LEU A 153 -9.50 -14.67 2.88
C LEU A 153 -10.08 -14.20 1.53
N ALA A 154 -10.52 -12.95 1.40
CA ALA A 154 -10.96 -12.37 0.13
C ALA A 154 -9.81 -12.30 -0.89
N ILE A 155 -8.65 -11.77 -0.50
CA ILE A 155 -7.43 -11.74 -1.33
C ILE A 155 -6.96 -13.16 -1.69
N ALA A 156 -6.84 -14.04 -0.70
CA ALA A 156 -6.34 -15.40 -0.90
C ALA A 156 -7.26 -16.22 -1.81
N THR A 157 -8.59 -16.10 -1.63
CA THR A 157 -9.56 -16.69 -2.56
C THR A 157 -9.41 -16.08 -3.94
N PHE A 158 -9.33 -14.74 -4.03
CA PHE A 158 -9.23 -14.05 -5.32
C PHE A 158 -8.01 -14.50 -6.13
N PHE A 159 -6.79 -14.52 -5.56
CA PHE A 159 -5.56 -14.91 -6.28
C PHE A 159 -5.52 -16.39 -6.73
N GLN A 160 -6.44 -17.22 -6.22
CA GLN A 160 -6.68 -18.60 -6.68
C GLN A 160 -7.82 -18.72 -7.71
N SER A 161 -8.50 -17.62 -8.07
CA SER A 161 -9.73 -17.59 -8.87
C SER A 161 -9.53 -17.11 -10.33
N SER A 162 -8.38 -17.39 -10.91
CA SER A 162 -8.20 -17.31 -12.37
C SER A 162 -9.04 -18.38 -13.08
N GLU A 163 -9.23 -18.28 -14.39
CA GLU A 163 -9.83 -19.36 -15.20
C GLU A 163 -9.09 -20.70 -15.07
N ALA A 164 -7.78 -20.67 -14.79
CA ALA A 164 -6.98 -21.87 -14.51
C ALA A 164 -7.12 -22.42 -13.07
N GLY A 165 -7.92 -21.78 -12.22
CA GLY A 165 -8.10 -22.12 -10.81
C GLY A 165 -9.58 -22.25 -10.43
N LEU A 166 -10.02 -21.52 -9.39
CA LEU A 166 -11.40 -21.53 -8.90
C LEU A 166 -12.42 -20.83 -9.82
N GLY A 167 -11.97 -20.24 -10.94
CA GLY A 167 -12.83 -19.66 -11.97
C GLY A 167 -13.82 -18.61 -11.47
N GLU A 168 -14.97 -18.52 -12.16
CA GLU A 168 -16.01 -17.53 -11.86
C GLU A 168 -16.58 -17.65 -10.44
N GLU A 169 -16.84 -18.87 -9.96
CA GLU A 169 -17.39 -19.10 -8.62
C GLU A 169 -16.40 -18.70 -7.51
N GLY A 170 -15.11 -18.93 -7.72
CA GLY A 170 -14.06 -18.40 -6.85
C GLY A 170 -14.08 -16.87 -6.79
N ARG A 171 -14.22 -16.19 -7.93
CA ARG A 171 -14.31 -14.71 -7.98
C ARG A 171 -15.58 -14.18 -7.31
N LYS A 172 -16.72 -14.84 -7.49
CA LYS A 172 -17.98 -14.53 -6.78
C LYS A 172 -17.81 -14.67 -5.27
N LYS A 173 -17.20 -15.77 -4.81
CA LYS A 173 -16.89 -15.99 -3.38
C LYS A 173 -15.95 -14.90 -2.85
N ALA A 174 -14.90 -14.56 -3.59
CA ALA A 174 -13.94 -13.52 -3.19
C ALA A 174 -14.60 -12.13 -3.07
N LEU A 175 -15.48 -11.76 -4.02
CA LEU A 175 -16.26 -10.52 -3.94
C LEU A 175 -17.21 -10.51 -2.74
N ARG A 176 -17.89 -11.63 -2.45
CA ARG A 176 -18.73 -11.77 -1.24
C ARG A 176 -17.92 -11.61 0.05
N LEU A 177 -16.73 -12.21 0.13
CA LEU A 177 -15.83 -12.04 1.27
C LEU A 177 -15.37 -10.58 1.41
N ARG A 178 -15.01 -9.92 0.29
CA ARG A 178 -14.68 -8.48 0.25
C ARG A 178 -15.80 -7.63 0.85
N ASP A 179 -17.05 -7.86 0.42
CA ASP A 179 -18.21 -7.10 0.90
C ASP A 179 -18.43 -7.26 2.42
N ILE A 180 -18.22 -8.48 2.94
CA ILE A 180 -18.35 -8.78 4.37
C ILE A 180 -17.18 -8.19 5.17
N ALA A 181 -15.96 -8.20 4.63
CA ALA A 181 -14.81 -7.54 5.24
C ALA A 181 -14.99 -6.02 5.30
N GLN A 182 -15.49 -5.41 4.22
CA GLN A 182 -15.83 -3.98 4.15
C GLN A 182 -16.89 -3.60 5.20
N GLY A 183 -18.00 -4.36 5.28
CA GLY A 183 -19.03 -4.13 6.28
C GLY A 183 -18.52 -4.31 7.72
N SER A 184 -17.60 -5.26 7.94
CA SER A 184 -16.94 -5.48 9.25
C SER A 184 -15.99 -4.34 9.62
N LEU A 185 -15.27 -3.77 8.65
CA LEU A 185 -14.39 -2.63 8.83
C LEU A 185 -15.20 -1.37 9.15
N GLU A 186 -16.27 -1.12 8.41
CA GLU A 186 -17.20 -0.01 8.67
C GLU A 186 -17.89 -0.15 10.03
N ALA A 187 -18.27 -1.36 10.45
CA ALA A 187 -18.80 -1.61 11.79
C ALA A 187 -17.78 -1.27 12.89
N SER A 188 -16.50 -1.63 12.70
CA SER A 188 -15.43 -1.33 13.66
C SER A 188 -15.13 0.17 13.74
N LEU A 189 -15.12 0.89 12.60
CA LEU A 189 -15.03 2.36 12.56
C LEU A 189 -16.20 3.02 13.31
N ASN A 190 -17.43 2.62 13.02
CA ASN A 190 -18.63 3.16 13.69
C ASN A 190 -18.61 2.86 15.21
N GLY A 191 -18.15 1.67 15.59
CA GLY A 191 -17.95 1.24 16.98
C GLY A 191 -16.69 1.80 17.66
N ARG A 192 -15.92 2.67 16.99
CA ARG A 192 -14.65 3.25 17.47
C ARG A 192 -13.58 2.21 17.87
N TRP A 193 -13.68 0.99 17.36
CA TRP A 193 -12.64 -0.03 17.50
C TRP A 193 -11.63 0.17 16.38
N ILE A 194 -10.72 1.12 16.56
CA ILE A 194 -9.69 1.51 15.59
C ILE A 194 -8.32 1.12 16.15
N ASP A 195 -7.62 0.24 15.43
CA ASP A 195 -6.27 -0.24 15.76
C ASP A 195 -5.48 -0.56 14.48
N GLU A 196 -4.21 -0.93 14.61
CA GLU A 196 -3.35 -1.24 13.47
C GLU A 196 -3.83 -2.44 12.64
N THR A 197 -4.57 -3.38 13.23
CA THR A 197 -5.13 -4.54 12.50
C THR A 197 -6.32 -4.13 11.63
N LEU A 198 -7.04 -3.05 11.99
CA LEU A 198 -8.02 -2.41 11.13
C LEU A 198 -7.36 -1.71 9.94
N ALA A 199 -6.20 -1.09 10.17
CA ALA A 199 -5.40 -0.48 9.10
C ALA A 199 -4.82 -1.54 8.13
N GLN A 200 -4.39 -2.70 8.65
CA GLN A 200 -4.01 -3.87 7.83
C GLN A 200 -5.19 -4.39 7.01
N ALA A 201 -6.39 -4.48 7.60
CA ALA A 201 -7.61 -4.87 6.88
C ALA A 201 -7.96 -3.88 5.75
N ALA A 202 -7.84 -2.57 6.02
CA ALA A 202 -8.02 -1.53 5.02
C ALA A 202 -7.02 -1.66 3.86
N TRP A 203 -5.76 -2.00 4.15
CA TRP A 203 -4.73 -2.20 3.14
C TRP A 203 -5.02 -3.42 2.26
N LEU A 204 -5.47 -4.54 2.84
CA LEU A 204 -5.90 -5.72 2.09
C LEU A 204 -7.11 -5.44 1.19
N LEU A 205 -8.08 -4.64 1.67
CA LEU A 205 -9.22 -4.22 0.87
C LEU A 205 -8.79 -3.28 -0.28
N ALA A 206 -7.90 -2.33 -0.04
CA ALA A 206 -7.34 -1.48 -1.08
C ALA A 206 -6.53 -2.29 -2.12
N MET A 207 -5.74 -3.25 -1.67
CA MET A 207 -5.03 -4.20 -2.54
C MET A 207 -5.99 -5.06 -3.38
N PHE A 208 -7.17 -5.38 -2.85
CA PHE A 208 -8.21 -6.08 -3.61
C PHE A 208 -8.74 -5.19 -4.73
N GLU A 209 -9.13 -3.96 -4.42
CA GLU A 209 -9.78 -3.04 -5.38
C GLU A 209 -8.85 -2.54 -6.50
N VAL A 210 -7.52 -2.52 -6.31
CA VAL A 210 -6.56 -2.25 -7.41
C VAL A 210 -6.40 -3.44 -8.38
N CYS A 211 -6.91 -4.62 -8.06
CA CYS A 211 -6.83 -5.77 -8.94
C CYS A 211 -7.91 -5.77 -10.03
N ALA A 212 -7.62 -6.44 -11.15
CA ALA A 212 -8.57 -6.66 -12.25
C ALA A 212 -9.63 -7.74 -11.90
N HIS A 213 -10.50 -7.47 -10.93
CA HIS A 213 -11.65 -8.32 -10.60
C HIS A 213 -12.92 -7.93 -11.39
N PRO A 214 -13.96 -8.77 -11.47
CA PRO A 214 -15.12 -8.52 -12.34
C PRO A 214 -15.85 -7.20 -12.08
N LEU A 215 -15.93 -6.77 -10.82
CA LEU A 215 -16.55 -5.51 -10.40
C LEU A 215 -15.54 -4.37 -10.18
N HIS A 216 -14.34 -4.41 -10.77
CA HIS A 216 -13.34 -3.35 -10.60
C HIS A 216 -13.86 -2.04 -11.18
N SER A 217 -13.64 -0.93 -10.47
CA SER A 217 -13.83 0.39 -11.05
C SER A 217 -12.85 1.43 -10.50
N THR A 218 -12.70 2.53 -11.25
CA THR A 218 -11.88 3.68 -10.83
C THR A 218 -12.33 4.21 -9.46
N GLU A 219 -13.63 4.33 -9.26
CA GLU A 219 -14.27 4.88 -8.06
C GLU A 219 -14.10 3.95 -6.86
N ARG A 220 -14.18 2.64 -7.06
CA ARG A 220 -13.96 1.65 -6.00
C ARG A 220 -12.50 1.64 -5.55
N SER A 221 -11.57 1.62 -6.50
CA SER A 221 -10.14 1.74 -6.20
C SER A 221 -9.85 3.03 -5.43
N ALA A 222 -10.25 4.20 -5.95
CA ALA A 222 -10.06 5.47 -5.27
C ALA A 222 -10.71 5.52 -3.87
N SER A 223 -11.95 5.03 -3.72
CA SER A 223 -12.65 4.97 -2.43
C SER A 223 -11.93 4.10 -1.39
N SER A 224 -11.33 2.99 -1.80
CA SER A 224 -10.53 2.14 -0.90
C SER A 224 -9.20 2.80 -0.50
N MET A 225 -8.55 3.53 -1.42
CA MET A 225 -7.34 4.28 -1.11
C MET A 225 -7.60 5.39 -0.09
N VAL A 226 -8.68 6.16 -0.28
CA VAL A 226 -9.11 7.21 0.69
C VAL A 226 -9.44 6.61 2.06
N MET A 227 -10.04 5.41 2.12
CA MET A 227 -10.34 4.74 3.39
C MET A 227 -9.08 4.27 4.11
N LEU A 228 -8.13 3.64 3.39
CA LEU A 228 -6.81 3.27 3.92
C LEU A 228 -6.06 4.49 4.46
N ASP A 229 -6.00 5.56 3.66
CA ASP A 229 -5.36 6.84 3.98
C ASP A 229 -5.94 7.46 5.26
N THR A 230 -7.28 7.51 5.35
CA THR A 230 -8.00 8.02 6.52
C THR A 230 -7.65 7.23 7.79
N ILE A 231 -7.59 5.90 7.73
CA ILE A 231 -7.33 5.04 8.90
C ILE A 231 -5.87 5.16 9.35
N ILE A 232 -4.91 5.14 8.41
CA ILE A 232 -3.49 5.33 8.73
C ILE A 232 -3.26 6.71 9.35
N ARG A 233 -3.91 7.75 8.81
CA ARG A 233 -3.87 9.11 9.35
C ARG A 233 -4.51 9.22 10.73
N SER A 234 -5.66 8.58 10.98
CA SER A 234 -6.32 8.63 12.30
C SER A 234 -5.51 7.97 13.41
N LEU A 235 -4.70 6.97 13.07
CA LEU A 235 -3.80 6.27 13.98
C LEU A 235 -2.39 6.89 14.04
N SER A 236 -2.14 7.98 13.30
CA SER A 236 -0.83 8.64 13.18
C SER A 236 0.34 7.68 12.86
N LEU A 237 0.08 6.56 12.16
CA LEU A 237 1.08 5.49 11.99
C LEU A 237 2.30 5.92 11.18
N THR A 238 2.21 7.01 10.40
CA THR A 238 3.36 7.58 9.68
C THR A 238 4.27 8.45 10.56
N PHE A 239 3.97 8.63 11.85
CA PHE A 239 4.79 9.38 12.81
C PHE A 239 5.31 8.54 13.98
N LEU A 240 5.27 7.20 13.88
CA LEU A 240 5.69 6.29 14.96
C LEU A 240 7.13 6.51 15.45
N ASP A 241 7.98 7.12 14.64
CA ASP A 241 9.37 7.41 14.96
C ASP A 241 9.64 8.92 15.13
N ALA A 242 8.61 9.74 15.42
CA ALA A 242 8.74 11.20 15.63
C ALA A 242 9.80 11.60 16.67
N ASN A 243 9.94 10.76 17.71
CA ASN A 243 10.88 10.92 18.82
C ASN A 243 12.23 10.23 18.58
N ASP A 244 12.43 9.53 17.45
CA ASP A 244 13.71 8.92 17.09
C ASP A 244 14.55 9.96 16.31
N PRO A 245 15.74 10.37 16.81
CA PRO A 245 16.58 11.36 16.14
C PRO A 245 17.15 10.87 14.80
N HIS A 246 17.11 9.55 14.53
CA HIS A 246 17.52 8.97 13.25
C HIS A 246 16.37 8.85 12.25
N ALA A 247 15.11 9.12 12.63
CA ALA A 247 14.01 9.15 11.67
C ALA A 247 14.18 10.32 10.67
N SER A 248 13.94 10.05 9.39
CA SER A 248 13.95 11.11 8.38
C SER A 248 12.74 12.04 8.58
N LYS A 249 12.94 13.34 8.41
CA LYS A 249 11.89 14.37 8.45
C LYS A 249 11.99 15.19 7.16
N PHE A 250 10.86 15.45 6.52
CA PHE A 250 10.79 16.16 5.23
C PHE A 250 9.97 17.45 5.37
N ALA A 251 10.35 18.50 4.65
CA ALA A 251 9.61 19.77 4.65
C ALA A 251 8.53 19.77 3.54
N PRO A 252 7.30 20.26 3.80
CA PRO A 252 6.25 20.33 2.78
C PRO A 252 6.70 21.12 1.55
N ARG A 253 6.23 20.73 0.36
CA ARG A 253 6.53 21.40 -0.93
C ARG A 253 8.03 21.45 -1.29
N THR A 254 8.87 20.63 -0.66
CA THR A 254 10.30 20.51 -0.99
C THR A 254 10.66 19.14 -1.56
N VAL A 255 11.86 19.02 -2.12
CA VAL A 255 12.40 17.75 -2.59
C VAL A 255 12.78 16.91 -1.36
N PRO A 256 12.32 15.65 -1.23
CA PRO A 256 12.52 14.83 -0.05
C PRO A 256 13.94 14.24 -0.03
N THR A 257 14.93 15.09 0.26
CA THR A 257 16.34 14.70 0.33
C THR A 257 16.67 14.05 1.66
N VAL A 258 17.66 13.15 1.65
CA VAL A 258 18.24 12.57 2.86
C VAL A 258 19.70 13.03 2.95
N PRO A 259 20.13 13.70 4.03
CA PRO A 259 21.52 14.11 4.18
C PRO A 259 22.47 12.91 4.09
N VAL A 260 23.44 12.97 3.18
CA VAL A 260 24.52 11.99 3.11
C VAL A 260 25.40 12.21 4.34
N ALA A 261 25.43 11.21 5.23
CA ALA A 261 26.37 11.20 6.34
C ALA A 261 27.78 10.99 5.77
N HIS A 262 28.52 12.09 5.55
CA HIS A 262 29.95 12.02 5.28
C HIS A 262 30.63 11.29 6.45
N SER A 263 31.31 10.19 6.15
CA SER A 263 31.88 9.24 7.12
C SER A 263 33.15 9.78 7.82
N ASN A 264 33.06 10.97 8.41
CA ASN A 264 34.14 11.65 9.14
C ASN A 264 33.83 11.84 10.64
N THR A 265 32.74 11.28 11.16
CA THR A 265 32.56 11.13 12.61
C THR A 265 33.36 9.94 13.13
N SER A 266 34.65 10.20 13.36
CA SER A 266 35.42 9.53 14.40
C SER A 266 34.62 9.62 15.71
N TRP A 267 34.08 8.50 16.18
CA TRP A 267 33.41 8.43 17.49
C TRP A 267 34.45 8.64 18.61
N SER A 268 34.50 9.85 19.17
CA SER A 268 35.14 10.11 20.47
C SER A 268 34.08 9.96 21.57
N PRO A 269 34.19 8.98 22.49
CA PRO A 269 33.20 8.76 23.54
C PRO A 269 33.47 9.68 24.75
N SER A 270 33.23 10.99 24.62
CA SER A 270 33.26 11.95 25.75
C SER A 270 32.60 13.28 25.38
N ASP A 271 31.28 13.38 25.51
CA ASP A 271 30.57 14.67 25.55
C ASP A 271 29.62 14.71 26.77
N VAL A 272 30.19 15.15 27.90
CA VAL A 272 29.41 15.67 29.03
C VAL A 272 29.12 17.15 28.70
N PRO A 273 27.86 17.62 28.72
CA PRO A 273 27.53 18.97 28.26
C PRO A 273 28.05 20.03 29.26
N PRO A 274 28.90 21.00 28.84
CA PRO A 274 29.28 22.12 29.67
C PRO A 274 28.19 23.20 29.67
N ALA A 275 28.05 23.89 30.79
CA ALA A 275 26.95 24.81 31.05
C ALA A 275 27.25 26.28 30.69
N TYR A 276 26.22 26.98 30.20
CA TYR A 276 26.05 28.43 30.04
C TYR A 276 27.01 29.22 29.11
N PRO A 277 26.50 30.21 28.34
CA PRO A 277 27.28 30.97 27.37
C PRO A 277 27.88 32.26 27.94
N ILE A 278 29.11 32.59 27.53
CA ILE A 278 29.70 33.94 27.65
C ILE A 278 29.84 34.53 26.23
N PRO A 279 29.28 35.72 25.92
CA PRO A 279 29.33 36.30 24.58
C PRO A 279 30.45 37.35 24.41
N ARG A 280 31.27 37.23 23.36
CA ARG A 280 32.17 38.24 22.72
C ARG A 280 33.11 37.52 21.72
N THR A 281 33.53 38.04 20.56
CA THR A 281 33.15 39.24 19.80
C THR A 281 33.57 39.06 18.32
N TYR A 282 33.04 39.88 17.42
CA TYR A 282 33.54 40.06 16.05
C TYR A 282 35.06 40.31 15.98
N TYR A 283 35.75 39.80 14.95
CA TYR A 283 36.37 40.58 13.87
C TYR A 283 36.80 39.66 12.70
N PRO A 284 36.79 40.11 11.42
CA PRO A 284 37.13 39.27 10.26
C PRO A 284 38.46 39.65 9.58
N SER A 285 39.13 38.65 8.97
CA SER A 285 39.94 38.80 7.74
C SER A 285 40.49 37.44 7.28
N SER A 286 40.28 37.03 6.03
CA SER A 286 41.09 37.37 4.84
C SER A 286 42.44 36.63 4.82
N GLY A 287 42.64 35.71 3.86
CA GLY A 287 43.93 35.00 3.70
C GLY A 287 43.88 33.82 2.73
N VAL A 288 44.04 34.09 1.44
CA VAL A 288 44.21 33.07 0.39
C VAL A 288 45.64 32.52 0.44
N ASN A 289 45.84 31.19 0.49
CA ASN A 289 46.62 30.49 -0.54
C ASN A 289 46.67 28.96 -0.40
N TYR A 290 46.76 28.31 -1.56
CA TYR A 290 47.12 26.91 -1.70
C TYR A 290 48.59 26.69 -1.34
N ASN A 291 48.93 25.50 -0.83
CA ASN A 291 50.05 24.76 -1.42
C ASN A 291 49.94 23.25 -1.16
N TYR A 292 50.26 22.48 -2.20
CA TYR A 292 50.13 21.04 -2.27
C TYR A 292 51.51 20.40 -2.03
N SER A 293 51.71 19.75 -0.89
CA SER A 293 52.94 19.01 -0.59
C SER A 293 52.61 17.54 -0.38
N SER A 294 52.77 16.76 -1.45
CA SER A 294 52.61 15.30 -1.44
C SER A 294 53.72 14.65 -0.61
N THR A 295 53.34 13.92 0.44
CA THR A 295 54.16 12.89 1.07
C THR A 295 53.40 11.58 1.08
N GLN A 296 53.72 10.71 0.11
CA GLN A 296 53.17 9.36 0.04
C GLN A 296 53.68 8.52 1.20
N VAL A 297 52.78 8.16 2.12
CA VAL A 297 53.01 7.05 3.06
C VAL A 297 52.21 5.87 2.55
N SER A 298 52.92 4.85 2.09
CA SER A 298 52.35 3.63 1.50
C SER A 298 51.74 2.72 2.56
N THR A 299 50.50 2.99 2.98
CA THR A 299 49.69 2.01 3.71
C THR A 299 48.95 1.11 2.72
N SER A 300 49.27 -0.18 2.77
CA SER A 300 48.64 -1.21 1.93
C SER A 300 47.14 -1.32 2.24
N SER A 301 46.29 -0.70 1.42
CA SER A 301 44.87 -0.97 1.48
C SER A 301 44.58 -2.35 0.90
N THR A 302 44.27 -3.29 1.80
CA THR A 302 43.48 -4.46 1.42
C THR A 302 42.23 -3.96 0.71
N LYS A 303 41.99 -4.46 -0.50
CA LYS A 303 40.78 -4.12 -1.27
C LYS A 303 39.57 -4.64 -0.48
N VAL A 304 38.95 -3.78 0.31
CA VAL A 304 37.63 -4.04 0.88
C VAL A 304 36.67 -4.21 -0.28
N ASP A 305 36.00 -5.36 -0.35
CA ASP A 305 35.06 -5.64 -1.42
C ASP A 305 33.97 -4.57 -1.46
N LYS A 306 33.71 -4.03 -2.65
CA LYS A 306 32.69 -3.02 -2.92
C LYS A 306 31.29 -3.66 -2.96
N GLY A 307 30.93 -4.36 -1.89
CA GLY A 307 29.66 -5.05 -1.69
C GLY A 307 28.70 -4.24 -0.83
N CYS A 308 27.38 -4.47 -1.02
CA CYS A 308 26.36 -3.95 -0.11
C CYS A 308 25.84 -5.03 0.85
N SER A 309 25.45 -4.64 2.06
CA SER A 309 25.02 -5.57 3.12
C SER A 309 23.57 -6.04 2.99
N CYS A 310 22.79 -5.51 2.05
CA CYS A 310 21.34 -5.74 1.98
C CYS A 310 20.95 -7.22 1.83
N ALA A 311 21.75 -8.03 1.13
CA ALA A 311 21.49 -9.47 1.01
C ALA A 311 21.53 -10.18 2.37
N SER A 312 22.53 -9.90 3.23
CA SER A 312 22.65 -10.53 4.55
C SER A 312 21.60 -10.06 5.56
N LEU A 313 20.90 -8.97 5.26
CA LEU A 313 19.76 -8.44 6.01
C LEU A 313 18.40 -8.98 5.53
N SER A 314 18.37 -9.73 4.43
CA SER A 314 17.13 -10.22 3.82
C SER A 314 16.51 -11.41 4.58
N LEU A 315 15.18 -11.49 4.56
CA LEU A 315 14.41 -12.53 5.25
C LEU A 315 14.86 -13.95 4.84
N GLY A 316 15.10 -14.17 3.54
CA GLY A 316 15.52 -15.47 3.02
C GLY A 316 16.95 -15.90 3.39
N GLN A 317 17.80 -14.98 3.84
CA GLN A 317 19.14 -15.31 4.37
C GLN A 317 19.13 -15.49 5.89
N ARG A 318 18.17 -14.89 6.59
CA ARG A 318 18.10 -14.89 8.07
C ARG A 318 17.15 -15.92 8.65
N TRP A 319 16.14 -16.33 7.89
CA TRP A 319 15.18 -17.34 8.32
C TRP A 319 15.06 -18.44 7.26
N SER A 320 15.60 -19.62 7.56
CA SER A 320 15.59 -20.79 6.64
C SER A 320 14.18 -21.21 6.22
N GLY A 321 13.22 -21.15 7.16
CA GLY A 321 11.80 -21.43 6.93
C GLY A 321 11.08 -20.44 6.01
N ALA A 322 11.69 -19.28 5.71
CA ALA A 322 11.09 -18.29 4.80
C ALA A 322 10.87 -18.86 3.38
N SER A 323 11.71 -19.80 2.96
CA SER A 323 11.61 -20.46 1.65
C SER A 323 10.37 -21.35 1.51
N GLU A 324 9.93 -21.97 2.61
CA GLU A 324 8.73 -22.80 2.67
C GLU A 324 7.48 -21.96 2.91
N HIS A 325 7.51 -21.05 3.90
CA HIS A 325 6.31 -20.37 4.38
C HIS A 325 6.02 -19.03 3.70
N THR A 326 7.05 -18.29 3.28
CA THR A 326 6.90 -16.94 2.69
C THR A 326 7.81 -16.72 1.46
N PRO A 327 7.81 -17.63 0.46
CA PRO A 327 8.77 -17.59 -0.66
C PRO A 327 8.73 -16.30 -1.50
N LEU A 328 7.63 -15.54 -1.44
CA LEU A 328 7.50 -14.25 -2.14
C LEU A 328 8.21 -13.10 -1.40
N TRP A 329 8.53 -13.27 -0.11
CA TRP A 329 9.05 -12.24 0.80
C TRP A 329 10.55 -12.39 1.10
N LEU A 330 11.22 -13.39 0.52
CA LEU A 330 12.65 -13.69 0.76
C LEU A 330 13.57 -12.47 0.64
N SER A 331 13.26 -11.56 -0.29
CA SER A 331 14.05 -10.37 -0.60
C SER A 331 13.66 -9.12 0.20
N THR A 332 12.74 -9.23 1.17
CA THR A 332 12.37 -8.15 2.11
C THR A 332 13.31 -8.12 3.32
N PRO A 333 13.35 -7.04 4.12
CA PRO A 333 14.10 -7.03 5.36
C PRO A 333 13.61 -8.13 6.32
N ALA A 334 14.54 -8.82 6.96
CA ALA A 334 14.22 -9.78 8.01
C ALA A 334 13.63 -9.09 9.26
N TRP A 335 13.26 -9.91 10.25
CA TRP A 335 12.98 -9.47 11.62
C TRP A 335 14.22 -9.72 12.48
N ASP A 336 14.36 -9.03 13.61
CA ASP A 336 15.32 -9.43 14.64
C ASP A 336 14.63 -10.36 15.65
N GLU A 337 15.30 -11.46 16.00
CA GLU A 337 14.79 -12.45 16.95
C GLU A 337 14.79 -11.93 18.40
N ASN A 338 15.55 -10.86 18.68
CA ASN A 338 15.65 -10.24 19.99
C ASN A 338 14.61 -9.13 20.23
N TRP A 339 13.79 -8.80 19.23
CA TRP A 339 12.76 -7.76 19.36
C TRP A 339 11.63 -8.19 20.29
N THR A 340 11.23 -7.29 21.18
CA THR A 340 10.03 -7.42 22.01
C THR A 340 8.75 -7.39 21.17
N ASP A 341 7.64 -7.91 21.72
CA ASP A 341 6.28 -7.76 21.15
C ASP A 341 5.98 -6.32 20.70
N GLY A 342 6.45 -5.33 21.47
CA GLY A 342 6.28 -3.90 21.17
C GLY A 342 7.07 -3.44 19.95
N GLU A 343 8.31 -3.90 19.79
CA GLU A 343 9.16 -3.61 18.63
C GLU A 343 8.67 -4.31 17.37
N ILE A 344 8.26 -5.58 17.48
CA ILE A 344 7.62 -6.34 16.38
C ILE A 344 6.34 -5.63 15.93
N ARG A 345 5.49 -5.18 16.87
CA ARG A 345 4.29 -4.39 16.57
C ARG A 345 4.64 -3.07 15.88
N LYS A 346 5.62 -2.32 16.40
CA LYS A 346 6.07 -1.04 15.83
C LYS A 346 6.59 -1.21 14.41
N GLU A 347 7.44 -2.21 14.17
CA GLU A 347 7.98 -2.55 12.85
C GLU A 347 6.88 -3.03 11.89
N SER A 348 5.90 -3.81 12.37
CA SER A 348 4.73 -4.21 11.58
C SER A 348 3.95 -2.98 11.07
N CYS A 349 3.77 -1.96 11.91
CA CYS A 349 3.12 -0.71 11.51
C CYS A 349 3.98 0.11 10.53
N ARG A 350 5.32 0.16 10.68
CA ARG A 350 6.20 0.77 9.67
C ARG A 350 6.02 0.09 8.31
N ARG A 351 6.08 -1.25 8.29
CA ARG A 351 5.90 -2.04 7.07
C ARG A 351 4.54 -1.78 6.42
N LEU A 352 3.47 -1.67 7.21
CA LEU A 352 2.15 -1.26 6.72
C LEU A 352 2.18 0.12 6.05
N CYS A 353 2.76 1.14 6.70
CA CYS A 353 2.84 2.50 6.13
C CYS A 353 3.67 2.56 4.84
N TRP A 354 4.81 1.85 4.78
CA TRP A 354 5.61 1.76 3.56
C TRP A 354 4.89 0.96 2.46
N SER A 355 4.19 -0.13 2.80
CA SER A 355 3.34 -0.86 1.85
C SER A 355 2.13 -0.04 1.38
N ALA A 356 1.59 0.88 2.20
CA ALA A 356 0.57 1.83 1.79
C ALA A 356 1.14 2.88 0.83
N LEU A 357 2.35 3.41 1.09
CA LEU A 357 3.05 4.29 0.16
C LEU A 357 3.27 3.61 -1.20
N MET A 358 3.70 2.35 -1.22
CA MET A 358 3.86 1.56 -2.46
C MET A 358 2.55 1.47 -3.25
N LEU A 359 1.44 1.17 -2.56
CA LEU A 359 0.11 1.03 -3.19
C LEU A 359 -0.37 2.38 -3.76
N THR A 360 -0.19 3.46 -2.99
CA THR A 360 -0.48 4.84 -3.42
C THR A 360 0.39 5.28 -4.58
N ALA A 361 1.68 4.96 -4.58
CA ALA A 361 2.60 5.25 -5.67
C ALA A 361 2.22 4.47 -6.94
N GLY A 362 1.80 3.20 -6.82
CA GLY A 362 1.30 2.42 -7.94
C GLY A 362 0.01 3.01 -8.52
N HIS A 363 -0.93 3.43 -7.66
CA HIS A 363 -2.17 4.07 -8.07
C HIS A 363 -1.92 5.42 -8.77
N SER A 364 -1.10 6.30 -8.18
CA SER A 364 -0.76 7.63 -8.73
C SER A 364 0.06 7.54 -10.02
N SER A 365 0.98 6.57 -10.10
CA SER A 365 1.72 6.20 -11.32
C SER A 365 0.77 5.82 -12.45
N TYR A 366 -0.20 4.95 -12.16
CA TYR A 366 -1.19 4.50 -13.13
C TYR A 366 -2.13 5.62 -13.59
N THR A 367 -2.77 6.35 -12.67
CA THR A 367 -3.72 7.42 -13.02
C THR A 367 -3.03 8.52 -13.82
N ASN A 368 -1.82 8.92 -13.42
CA ASN A 368 -1.00 9.85 -14.20
C ASN A 368 -0.72 9.34 -15.62
N SER A 369 -0.31 8.08 -15.79
CA SER A 369 -0.02 7.52 -17.12
C SER A 369 -1.23 7.55 -18.08
N CYS A 370 -2.44 7.63 -17.52
CA CYS A 370 -3.68 7.73 -18.29
C CYS A 370 -4.24 9.17 -18.34
N ASN A 371 -3.46 10.19 -17.95
CA ASN A 371 -3.88 11.59 -17.83
C ASN A 371 -5.16 11.78 -16.99
N ARG A 372 -5.27 11.03 -15.88
CA ARG A 372 -6.36 11.11 -14.91
C ARG A 372 -5.87 11.66 -13.58
N LEU A 373 -6.72 12.46 -12.94
CA LEU A 373 -6.52 12.85 -11.53
C LEU A 373 -6.91 11.67 -10.62
N GLY A 374 -6.08 11.43 -9.60
CA GLY A 374 -6.41 10.54 -8.48
C GLY A 374 -7.07 11.30 -7.32
N PRO A 375 -7.48 10.60 -6.25
CA PRO A 375 -7.86 11.26 -5.00
C PRO A 375 -6.66 12.02 -4.39
N GLU A 376 -6.93 13.13 -3.71
CA GLU A 376 -5.98 13.75 -2.80
C GLU A 376 -5.85 12.86 -1.55
N LEU A 377 -4.61 12.49 -1.19
CA LEU A 377 -4.32 11.52 -0.13
C LEU A 377 -3.26 12.09 0.81
N PHE A 378 -3.41 11.88 2.11
CA PHE A 378 -2.39 12.23 3.10
C PHE A 378 -1.05 11.54 2.84
N LEU A 379 -1.10 10.29 2.38
CA LEU A 379 0.05 9.42 2.08
C LEU A 379 0.88 9.83 0.84
N VAL A 380 0.46 10.82 0.04
CA VAL A 380 1.32 11.29 -1.07
C VAL A 380 2.36 12.33 -0.63
N GLU A 381 2.12 13.11 0.42
CA GLU A 381 3.03 14.19 0.83
C GLU A 381 4.15 13.65 1.75
N PRO A 382 5.45 13.74 1.37
CA PRO A 382 6.54 13.22 2.20
C PRO A 382 6.66 13.87 3.57
N ALA A 383 6.24 15.12 3.75
CA ALA A 383 6.23 15.77 5.08
C ALA A 383 5.33 15.05 6.11
N ASN A 384 4.42 14.19 5.65
CA ASN A 384 3.57 13.37 6.50
C ASN A 384 4.24 12.07 6.99
N TYR A 385 5.53 11.86 6.69
CA TYR A 385 6.32 10.71 7.12
C TYR A 385 7.45 11.12 8.07
N VAL A 386 7.40 10.56 9.28
CA VAL A 386 8.53 10.49 10.23
C VAL A 386 8.65 9.05 10.71
N LEU A 387 9.23 8.24 9.83
CA LEU A 387 9.44 6.80 10.00
C LEU A 387 10.89 6.43 9.69
N LEU A 388 11.32 5.31 10.26
CA LEU A 388 12.54 4.63 9.80
C LEU A 388 12.27 3.95 8.45
N PHE A 389 13.20 4.07 7.49
CA PHE A 389 13.08 3.33 6.24
C PHE A 389 13.22 1.81 6.48
N PRO A 390 12.64 0.96 5.60
CA PRO A 390 12.71 -0.49 5.77
C PRO A 390 14.14 -1.01 5.80
N GLY A 391 14.47 -1.79 6.83
CA GLY A 391 15.82 -2.29 7.11
C GLY A 391 16.65 -1.41 8.07
N GLU A 392 16.28 -0.15 8.32
CA GLU A 392 17.01 0.71 9.27
C GLU A 392 17.00 0.15 10.70
N ALA A 393 15.83 -0.28 11.19
CA ALA A 393 15.69 -0.81 12.55
C ALA A 393 16.55 -2.07 12.76
N LEU A 394 16.58 -2.97 11.77
CA LEU A 394 17.39 -4.18 11.76
C LEU A 394 18.90 -3.86 11.74
N THR A 395 19.29 -2.81 11.01
CA THR A 395 20.69 -2.35 10.94
C THR A 395 21.19 -1.74 12.25
N ARG A 396 20.27 -1.23 13.10
CA ARG A 396 20.61 -0.71 14.45
C ARG A 396 20.56 -1.75 15.55
N SER A 397 19.64 -2.72 15.44
CA SER A 397 19.51 -3.85 16.37
C SER A 397 20.80 -4.69 16.46
N GLN A 398 21.60 -4.68 15.40
CA GLN A 398 22.81 -5.49 15.30
C GLN A 398 24.04 -4.63 15.09
N ALA A 399 25.14 -4.99 15.76
CA ALA A 399 26.45 -4.35 15.62
C ALA A 399 27.14 -4.71 14.28
N LEU A 400 26.42 -4.57 13.17
CA LEU A 400 26.92 -4.79 11.83
C LEU A 400 27.82 -3.63 11.42
N THR A 401 29.08 -3.95 11.15
CA THR A 401 30.13 -3.02 10.68
C THR A 401 29.92 -2.60 9.21
N SER A 402 28.68 -2.27 8.84
CA SER A 402 28.31 -1.80 7.51
C SER A 402 28.77 -0.36 7.36
N ASN A 403 29.80 -0.11 6.54
CA ASN A 403 30.21 1.25 6.15
C ASN A 403 29.17 1.98 5.27
N GLN A 404 28.01 1.36 5.03
CA GLN A 404 26.88 1.94 4.29
C GLN A 404 25.84 2.50 5.25
N SER A 405 25.34 3.70 4.96
CA SER A 405 24.23 4.32 5.67
C SER A 405 23.00 3.41 5.67
N PRO A 406 22.30 3.23 6.81
CA PRO A 406 21.02 2.53 6.86
C PRO A 406 19.96 3.10 5.89
N LYS A 407 20.08 4.38 5.53
CA LYS A 407 19.19 5.12 4.61
C LYS A 407 19.51 4.93 3.12
N ASP A 408 20.60 4.24 2.82
CA ASP A 408 21.03 3.85 1.47
C ASP A 408 20.92 2.33 1.26
N THR A 409 20.24 1.60 2.15
CA THR A 409 19.81 0.22 1.86
C THR A 409 18.89 0.19 0.64
N VAL A 410 18.93 -0.90 -0.14
CA VAL A 410 18.22 -0.99 -1.42
C VAL A 410 16.70 -0.75 -1.25
N TRP A 411 16.14 -1.17 -0.11
CA TRP A 411 14.74 -0.93 0.24
C TRP A 411 14.46 0.55 0.55
N ALA A 412 15.32 1.20 1.35
CA ALA A 412 15.20 2.62 1.65
C ALA A 412 15.25 3.48 0.37
N LEU A 413 16.12 3.13 -0.58
CA LEU A 413 16.21 3.80 -1.88
C LEU A 413 14.90 3.70 -2.67
N TYR A 414 14.22 2.55 -2.72
CA TYR A 414 12.91 2.46 -3.40
C TYR A 414 11.89 3.43 -2.81
N TYR A 415 11.75 3.47 -1.48
CA TYR A 415 10.77 4.36 -0.85
C TYR A 415 11.15 5.83 -1.01
N ARG A 416 12.45 6.20 -1.01
CA ARG A 416 12.92 7.54 -1.39
C ARG A 416 12.52 7.91 -2.82
N THR A 417 12.66 7.00 -3.79
CA THR A 417 12.20 7.27 -5.18
C THR A 417 10.67 7.44 -5.29
N MET A 418 9.88 6.73 -4.47
CA MET A 418 8.42 6.90 -4.42
C MET A 418 8.01 8.24 -3.77
N LEU A 419 8.70 8.66 -2.71
CA LEU A 419 8.49 9.97 -2.09
C LEU A 419 8.85 11.09 -3.08
N LEU A 420 9.98 10.99 -3.78
CA LEU A 420 10.39 11.94 -4.82
C LEU A 420 9.37 12.01 -5.97
N TRP A 421 8.87 10.86 -6.42
CA TRP A 421 7.78 10.77 -7.40
C TRP A 421 6.54 11.55 -6.96
N HIS A 422 6.08 11.35 -5.72
CA HIS A 422 4.91 12.08 -5.22
C HIS A 422 5.16 13.58 -5.04
N SER A 423 6.34 14.02 -4.60
CA SER A 423 6.66 15.46 -4.58
C SER A 423 6.65 16.07 -5.99
N CYS A 424 7.14 15.35 -7.00
CA CYS A 424 7.06 15.79 -8.40
C CYS A 424 5.61 15.88 -8.91
N LEU A 425 4.75 14.93 -8.53
CA LEU A 425 3.32 15.02 -8.81
C LEU A 425 2.67 16.22 -8.11
N GLY A 426 2.99 16.44 -6.84
CA GLY A 426 2.42 17.51 -6.00
C GLY A 426 2.72 18.90 -6.55
N ILE A 427 3.99 19.22 -6.83
CA ILE A 427 4.38 20.53 -7.37
C ILE A 427 3.78 20.81 -8.76
N ARG A 428 3.58 19.76 -9.57
CA ARG A 428 2.98 19.86 -10.91
C ARG A 428 1.47 20.09 -10.87
N LEU A 429 0.79 19.45 -9.91
CA LEU A 429 -0.66 19.55 -9.75
C LEU A 429 -1.08 20.76 -8.89
N ASP A 430 -0.15 21.46 -8.23
CA ASP A 430 -0.43 22.64 -7.43
C ASP A 430 -0.67 23.89 -8.32
N PRO A 431 -1.89 24.45 -8.36
CA PRO A 431 -2.18 25.66 -9.13
C PRO A 431 -1.52 26.92 -8.54
N ASN A 432 -1.04 26.88 -7.29
CA ASN A 432 -0.45 28.02 -6.60
C ASN A 432 1.09 28.06 -6.68
N ALA A 433 1.72 27.02 -7.23
CA ALA A 433 3.18 26.97 -7.37
C ALA A 433 3.65 28.01 -8.40
N THR A 434 4.48 28.95 -7.96
CA THR A 434 5.09 29.94 -8.84
C THR A 434 6.11 29.30 -9.78
N GLU A 435 6.37 29.93 -10.92
CA GLU A 435 7.35 29.45 -11.89
C GLU A 435 8.78 29.41 -11.31
N GLU A 436 9.12 30.28 -10.36
CA GLU A 436 10.40 30.25 -9.64
C GLU A 436 10.49 29.06 -8.67
N GLU A 437 9.42 28.77 -7.92
CA GLU A 437 9.35 27.58 -7.07
C GLU A 437 9.47 26.29 -7.88
N LYS A 438 8.75 26.21 -9.01
CA LYS A 438 8.81 25.09 -9.97
C LYS A 438 10.22 24.91 -10.54
N ALA A 439 10.87 25.98 -10.98
CA ALA A 439 12.24 25.94 -11.50
C ALA A 439 13.23 25.42 -10.45
N ARG A 440 13.20 25.99 -9.24
CA ARG A 440 14.06 25.60 -8.12
C ARG A 440 13.80 24.15 -7.67
N PHE A 441 12.53 23.75 -7.62
CA PHE A 441 12.15 22.36 -7.32
C PHE A 441 12.69 21.41 -8.39
N GLY A 442 12.50 21.71 -9.68
CA GLY A 442 12.92 20.87 -10.80
C GLY A 442 14.42 20.59 -10.80
N VAL A 443 15.26 21.61 -10.55
CA VAL A 443 16.72 21.44 -10.42
C VAL A 443 17.07 20.54 -9.23
N ASN A 444 16.48 20.78 -8.06
CA ASN A 444 16.75 19.98 -6.86
C ASN A 444 16.27 18.53 -7.02
N ALA A 445 15.13 18.31 -7.68
CA ALA A 445 14.57 16.98 -7.93
C ALA A 445 15.40 16.20 -8.95
N TRP A 446 15.99 16.89 -9.93
CA TRP A 446 16.98 16.29 -10.84
C TRP A 446 18.22 15.82 -10.08
N LEU A 447 18.76 16.65 -9.18
CA LEU A 447 19.95 16.31 -8.39
C LEU A 447 19.71 15.13 -7.43
N GLU A 448 18.57 15.08 -6.74
CA GLU A 448 18.22 13.91 -5.90
C GLU A 448 17.97 12.66 -6.77
N ALA A 449 17.35 12.79 -7.94
CA ALA A 449 17.17 11.65 -8.86
C ALA A 449 18.52 11.06 -9.31
N ASP A 450 19.50 11.91 -9.67
CA ASP A 450 20.84 11.46 -10.04
C ASP A 450 21.65 10.93 -8.84
N ALA A 451 21.39 11.41 -7.61
CA ALA A 451 21.98 10.86 -6.40
C ALA A 451 21.42 9.45 -6.08
N LEU A 452 20.10 9.28 -6.19
CA LEU A 452 19.42 8.00 -5.98
C LEU A 452 19.80 6.95 -7.03
N ASP A 453 19.97 7.34 -8.30
CA ASP A 453 20.40 6.44 -9.37
C ASP A 453 21.83 5.91 -9.11
N LYS A 454 22.76 6.81 -8.74
CA LYS A 454 24.13 6.45 -8.33
C LYS A 454 24.15 5.57 -7.07
N ALA A 455 23.25 5.83 -6.11
CA ALA A 455 23.11 5.00 -4.92
C ALA A 455 22.63 3.58 -5.28
N LEU A 456 21.63 3.44 -6.16
CA LEU A 456 21.17 2.15 -6.67
C LEU A 456 22.27 1.42 -7.45
N ASP A 457 23.04 2.11 -8.30
CA ASP A 457 24.18 1.53 -9.03
C ASP A 457 25.33 1.05 -8.14
N SER A 458 25.38 1.48 -6.88
CA SER A 458 26.35 0.96 -5.89
C SER A 458 25.94 -0.40 -5.28
N HIS A 459 24.70 -0.86 -5.50
CA HIS A 459 24.22 -2.14 -4.96
C HIS A 459 24.57 -3.33 -5.84
N THR A 460 25.23 -4.32 -5.24
CA THR A 460 25.62 -5.58 -5.88
C THR A 460 24.79 -6.80 -5.44
N CYS A 461 23.84 -6.61 -4.51
CA CYS A 461 23.02 -7.69 -3.92
C CYS A 461 22.01 -8.36 -4.87
N GLY A 462 21.74 -7.78 -6.06
CA GLY A 462 20.76 -8.30 -7.02
C GLY A 462 19.29 -8.24 -6.58
N LEU A 463 18.98 -7.72 -5.38
CA LEU A 463 17.64 -7.66 -4.81
C LEU A 463 16.66 -6.80 -5.63
N GLU A 464 17.14 -5.85 -6.44
CA GLU A 464 16.31 -5.04 -7.35
C GLU A 464 15.37 -5.87 -8.23
N ARG A 465 15.81 -7.07 -8.64
CA ARG A 465 15.02 -7.99 -9.46
C ARG A 465 13.74 -8.41 -8.76
N ALA A 466 13.80 -8.75 -7.48
CA ALA A 466 12.64 -9.23 -6.72
C ALA A 466 11.52 -8.17 -6.64
N PHE A 467 11.87 -6.90 -6.78
CA PHE A 467 10.95 -5.75 -6.81
C PHE A 467 10.78 -5.18 -8.23
N LEU A 468 11.07 -5.95 -9.28
CA LEU A 468 10.94 -5.55 -10.70
C LEU A 468 11.64 -4.23 -11.06
N PHE A 469 12.74 -3.89 -10.39
CA PHE A 469 13.44 -2.60 -10.55
C PHE A 469 12.55 -1.38 -10.30
N GLN A 470 11.52 -1.50 -9.46
CA GLN A 470 10.52 -0.46 -9.20
C GLN A 470 11.12 0.90 -8.81
N GLY A 471 12.25 0.94 -8.09
CA GLY A 471 12.95 2.20 -7.81
C GLY A 471 13.43 2.93 -9.07
N ARG A 472 13.97 2.19 -10.05
CA ARG A 472 14.41 2.73 -11.34
C ARG A 472 13.24 3.14 -12.22
N GLU A 473 12.10 2.45 -12.11
CA GLU A 473 10.84 2.90 -12.74
C GLU A 473 10.38 4.26 -12.19
N TYR A 474 10.39 4.46 -10.87
CA TYR A 474 10.03 5.75 -10.29
C TYR A 474 11.05 6.85 -10.61
N LEU A 475 12.35 6.55 -10.69
CA LEU A 475 13.35 7.51 -11.19
C LEU A 475 13.10 7.92 -12.64
N PHE A 476 12.67 6.99 -13.50
CA PHE A 476 12.23 7.33 -14.84
C PHE A 476 10.98 8.21 -14.82
N ASN A 477 9.96 7.86 -14.04
CA ASN A 477 8.73 8.65 -13.91
C ASN A 477 9.01 10.08 -13.41
N VAL A 478 9.92 10.24 -12.44
CA VAL A 478 10.44 11.52 -11.96
C VAL A 478 11.10 12.30 -13.09
N ARG A 479 12.09 11.71 -13.80
CA ARG A 479 12.79 12.40 -14.90
C ARG A 479 11.86 12.77 -16.06
N MET A 480 10.87 11.94 -16.36
CA MET A 480 9.82 12.23 -17.35
C MET A 480 8.99 13.43 -16.90
N CYS A 481 8.49 13.45 -15.66
CA CYS A 481 7.75 14.57 -15.07
C CYS A 481 8.55 15.88 -15.09
N ILE A 482 9.81 15.85 -14.63
CA ILE A 482 10.68 17.04 -14.62
C ILE A 482 10.96 17.52 -16.05
N SER A 483 11.17 16.61 -17.01
CA SER A 483 11.46 16.97 -18.41
C SER A 483 10.29 17.69 -19.09
N TYR A 484 9.04 17.23 -18.87
CA TYR A 484 7.85 17.87 -19.46
C TYR A 484 7.54 19.22 -18.81
N GLU A 485 7.60 19.32 -17.48
CA GLU A 485 7.11 20.50 -16.75
C GLU A 485 8.18 21.59 -16.58
N PHE A 486 9.44 21.20 -16.41
CA PHE A 486 10.54 22.13 -16.08
C PHE A 486 11.55 22.28 -17.23
N GLN A 487 11.16 21.91 -18.44
CA GLN A 487 11.94 22.00 -19.68
C GLN A 487 12.69 23.33 -19.85
N ARG A 488 12.06 24.45 -19.44
CA ARG A 488 12.59 25.82 -19.55
C ARG A 488 13.69 26.16 -18.54
N TYR A 489 13.89 25.31 -17.53
CA TYR A 489 14.74 25.58 -16.36
C TYR A 489 15.90 24.57 -16.20
N ILE A 490 15.88 23.46 -16.94
CA ILE A 490 16.99 22.50 -16.98
C ILE A 490 18.10 23.03 -17.91
N PRO A 491 19.38 23.05 -17.49
CA PRO A 491 20.48 23.45 -18.36
C PRO A 491 20.58 22.59 -19.64
N LEU A 492 20.51 23.24 -20.80
CA LEU A 492 20.61 22.58 -22.11
C LEU A 492 21.89 21.73 -22.29
N ALA A 493 22.96 22.05 -21.58
CA ALA A 493 24.23 21.31 -21.63
C ALA A 493 24.18 19.89 -21.04
N THR A 494 23.20 19.58 -20.18
CA THR A 494 22.96 18.23 -19.64
C THR A 494 21.83 17.49 -20.37
N ALA A 495 20.94 18.21 -21.06
CA ALA A 495 19.87 17.64 -21.85
C ALA A 495 20.30 17.47 -23.33
N ASN A 496 20.99 16.36 -23.65
CA ASN A 496 21.28 15.95 -25.03
C ASN A 496 19.98 15.66 -25.81
N ALA A 497 19.29 16.70 -26.28
CA ALA A 497 17.92 16.59 -26.75
C ALA A 497 17.48 17.68 -27.73
N ASN A 498 16.53 17.30 -28.60
CA ASN A 498 15.66 18.21 -29.37
C ASN A 498 14.63 18.91 -28.45
N GLY A 499 15.10 19.51 -27.36
CA GLY A 499 14.29 20.24 -26.36
C GLY A 499 13.41 19.38 -25.45
N LEU A 500 12.63 18.42 -25.96
CA LEU A 500 11.41 17.92 -25.30
C LEU A 500 11.62 16.98 -24.09
N PHE A 501 12.66 16.15 -24.09
CA PHE A 501 12.99 15.23 -22.98
C PHE A 501 14.42 14.71 -23.12
N HIS A 502 15.01 14.17 -22.04
CA HIS A 502 16.35 13.58 -22.11
C HIS A 502 16.35 12.28 -22.93
N ARG A 503 16.59 12.39 -24.24
CA ARG A 503 16.42 11.30 -25.21
C ARG A 503 17.16 10.01 -24.84
N THR A 504 18.44 10.09 -24.48
CA THR A 504 19.24 8.90 -24.12
C THR A 504 18.63 8.13 -22.94
N LYS A 505 18.09 8.82 -21.93
CA LYS A 505 17.44 8.20 -20.77
C LYS A 505 16.09 7.57 -21.13
N ALA A 506 15.37 8.12 -22.11
CA ALA A 506 14.20 7.48 -22.68
C ALA A 506 14.56 6.23 -23.49
N GLU A 507 15.63 6.25 -24.28
CA GLU A 507 16.13 5.08 -25.03
C GLU A 507 16.66 3.97 -24.10
N GLU A 508 17.40 4.32 -23.04
CA GLU A 508 17.81 3.42 -21.97
C GLU A 508 16.60 2.76 -21.29
N TRP A 509 15.60 3.56 -20.90
CA TRP A 509 14.38 3.05 -20.26
C TRP A 509 13.58 2.16 -21.21
N LEU A 510 13.36 2.56 -22.46
CA LEU A 510 12.66 1.76 -23.47
C LEU A 510 13.39 0.42 -23.70
N SER A 511 14.73 0.43 -23.76
CA SER A 511 15.55 -0.77 -23.86
C SER A 511 15.41 -1.69 -22.64
N HIS A 512 15.37 -1.11 -21.43
CA HIS A 512 15.11 -1.86 -20.19
C HIS A 512 13.69 -2.47 -20.19
N GLN A 513 12.68 -1.67 -20.55
CA GLN A 513 11.28 -2.12 -20.62
C GLN A 513 11.07 -3.24 -21.65
N ALA A 514 11.73 -3.16 -22.81
CA ALA A 514 11.70 -4.24 -23.81
C ALA A 514 12.26 -5.56 -23.23
N ASN A 515 13.38 -5.48 -22.50
CA ASN A 515 13.97 -6.63 -21.79
C ASN A 515 13.02 -7.21 -20.71
N VAL A 516 12.36 -6.36 -19.94
CA VAL A 516 11.36 -6.79 -18.93
C VAL A 516 10.19 -7.47 -19.62
N ALA A 517 9.57 -6.83 -20.62
CA ALA A 517 8.41 -7.36 -21.33
C ALA A 517 8.69 -8.71 -21.99
N GLN A 518 9.84 -8.88 -22.64
CA GLN A 518 10.27 -10.16 -23.23
C GLN A 518 10.36 -11.28 -22.18
N ARG A 519 10.89 -11.00 -20.99
CA ARG A 519 11.10 -12.01 -19.93
C ARG A 519 9.81 -12.34 -19.16
N VAL A 520 8.95 -11.35 -18.90
CA VAL A 520 7.64 -11.54 -18.23
C VAL A 520 6.77 -12.55 -18.97
N VAL A 521 6.71 -12.47 -20.30
CA VAL A 521 5.87 -13.33 -21.15
C VAL A 521 6.19 -14.83 -21.01
N HIS A 522 7.47 -15.15 -20.85
CA HIS A 522 7.94 -16.54 -20.86
C HIS A 522 8.08 -17.12 -19.44
N ALA A 523 8.49 -16.31 -18.47
CA ALA A 523 8.61 -16.74 -17.07
C ALA A 523 8.88 -15.55 -16.12
N MET A 524 7.89 -15.13 -15.34
CA MET A 524 8.04 -14.06 -14.33
C MET A 524 9.21 -14.29 -13.36
N HIS A 525 9.45 -15.55 -12.97
CA HIS A 525 10.58 -15.92 -12.12
C HIS A 525 11.95 -15.57 -12.71
N THR A 526 12.09 -15.50 -14.05
CA THR A 526 13.35 -15.08 -14.70
C THR A 526 13.59 -13.58 -14.55
N VAL A 527 12.53 -12.78 -14.44
CA VAL A 527 12.62 -11.35 -14.12
C VAL A 527 13.02 -11.19 -12.67
N THR A 528 12.22 -11.78 -11.76
CA THR A 528 12.34 -11.52 -10.32
C THR A 528 13.44 -12.30 -9.61
N GLY A 529 13.98 -13.36 -10.23
CA GLY A 529 14.92 -14.29 -9.59
C GLY A 529 14.29 -15.22 -8.55
N GLN A 530 12.95 -15.29 -8.47
CA GLN A 530 12.22 -16.10 -7.49
C GLN A 530 11.35 -17.14 -8.21
N ALA A 531 11.69 -18.43 -8.09
CA ALA A 531 11.00 -19.54 -8.79
C ALA A 531 9.48 -19.59 -8.53
N SER A 532 9.05 -19.19 -7.32
CA SER A 532 7.66 -19.06 -6.89
C SER A 532 6.87 -17.94 -7.58
N ASN A 533 7.53 -17.04 -8.34
CA ASN A 533 6.84 -15.95 -9.02
C ASN A 533 6.33 -16.38 -10.39
N THR A 534 5.02 -16.49 -10.49
CA THR A 534 4.28 -16.72 -11.73
C THR A 534 3.36 -15.52 -12.02
N VAL A 535 3.14 -15.17 -13.30
CA VAL A 535 2.23 -14.07 -13.68
C VAL A 535 0.78 -14.44 -13.34
N VAL A 536 0.41 -15.72 -13.48
CA VAL A 536 -0.97 -16.23 -13.36
C VAL A 536 -1.65 -15.81 -12.05
N HIS A 537 -0.94 -15.79 -10.91
CA HIS A 537 -1.48 -15.43 -9.59
C HIS A 537 -1.37 -13.93 -9.25
N ARG A 538 -1.07 -13.06 -10.23
CA ARG A 538 -0.77 -11.63 -10.00
C ARG A 538 -1.64 -10.68 -10.84
N PRO A 539 -2.97 -10.70 -10.68
CA PRO A 539 -3.92 -9.91 -11.48
C PRO A 539 -3.71 -8.39 -11.40
N PHE A 540 -3.07 -7.89 -10.33
CA PHE A 540 -2.72 -6.47 -10.16
C PHE A 540 -1.70 -5.95 -11.20
N PHE A 541 -0.90 -6.82 -11.82
CA PHE A 541 0.08 -6.36 -12.83
C PHE A 541 -0.55 -5.93 -14.15
N ALA A 542 -1.82 -6.26 -14.43
CA ALA A 542 -2.50 -5.84 -15.66
C ALA A 542 -2.44 -4.32 -15.86
N PHE A 543 -2.79 -3.54 -14.83
CA PHE A 543 -2.74 -2.08 -14.87
C PHE A 543 -1.32 -1.54 -14.92
N TRP A 544 -0.35 -2.20 -14.27
CA TRP A 544 1.05 -1.83 -14.35
C TRP A 544 1.57 -1.92 -15.79
N PHE A 545 1.37 -3.04 -16.49
CA PHE A 545 1.76 -3.20 -17.91
C PHE A 545 1.09 -2.14 -18.79
N MET A 546 -0.20 -1.86 -18.55
CA MET A 546 -0.94 -0.82 -19.30
C MET A 546 -0.33 0.57 -19.11
N SER A 547 0.16 0.91 -17.92
CA SER A 547 0.86 2.18 -17.69
C SER A 547 2.18 2.30 -18.47
N GLN A 548 2.89 1.18 -18.68
CA GLN A 548 4.11 1.18 -19.50
C GLN A 548 3.80 1.39 -20.99
N ILE A 549 2.69 0.81 -21.49
CA ILE A 549 2.19 1.11 -22.85
C ILE A 549 1.86 2.60 -22.98
N SER A 550 1.10 3.18 -22.03
CA SER A 550 0.76 4.61 -22.09
C SER A 550 1.99 5.51 -22.14
N ARG A 551 3.00 5.27 -21.28
CA ARG A 551 4.25 6.05 -21.28
C ARG A 551 5.04 5.91 -22.58
N ALA A 552 5.16 4.70 -23.10
CA ALA A 552 5.84 4.46 -24.37
C ALA A 552 5.11 5.15 -25.54
N LEU A 553 3.78 5.13 -25.57
CA LEU A 553 3.00 5.91 -26.53
C LEU A 553 3.22 7.42 -26.37
N SER A 554 3.27 7.97 -25.16
CA SER A 554 3.58 9.40 -24.95
C SER A 554 4.99 9.79 -25.41
N LEU A 555 6.00 8.94 -25.19
CA LEU A 555 7.34 9.15 -25.75
C LEU A 555 7.33 9.15 -27.28
N TRP A 556 6.60 8.21 -27.90
CA TRP A 556 6.41 8.15 -29.34
C TRP A 556 5.70 9.40 -29.88
N GLU A 557 4.64 9.86 -29.23
CA GLU A 557 3.89 11.07 -29.61
C GLU A 557 4.76 12.33 -29.56
N CYS A 558 5.75 12.39 -28.66
CA CYS A 558 6.73 13.48 -28.60
C CYS A 558 7.88 13.34 -29.62
N ASP A 559 8.27 12.12 -29.99
CA ASP A 559 9.35 11.87 -30.96
C ASP A 559 9.09 10.58 -31.77
N ASN A 560 8.52 10.74 -32.97
CA ASN A 560 8.20 9.64 -33.88
C ASN A 560 9.44 8.93 -34.47
N SER A 561 10.67 9.26 -34.06
CA SER A 561 11.85 8.44 -34.39
C SER A 561 12.15 7.37 -33.33
N LEU A 562 11.51 7.43 -32.14
CA LEU A 562 11.63 6.42 -31.08
C LEU A 562 10.83 5.13 -31.40
N THR A 563 11.11 4.48 -32.54
CA THR A 563 10.34 3.30 -32.97
C THR A 563 10.40 2.11 -32.00
N ILE A 564 11.43 2.05 -31.15
CA ILE A 564 11.54 1.11 -30.02
C ILE A 564 10.37 1.25 -29.01
N ALA A 565 9.75 2.43 -28.90
CA ALA A 565 8.56 2.62 -28.07
C ALA A 565 7.38 1.75 -28.53
N LEU A 566 7.20 1.59 -29.84
CA LEU A 566 6.16 0.74 -30.41
C LEU A 566 6.46 -0.75 -30.15
N GLU A 567 7.73 -1.13 -30.15
CA GLU A 567 8.17 -2.50 -29.82
C GLU A 567 7.92 -2.83 -28.34
N VAL A 568 8.18 -1.89 -27.42
CA VAL A 568 7.81 -2.00 -26.01
C VAL A 568 6.30 -2.15 -25.83
N CYS A 569 5.50 -1.34 -26.53
CA CYS A 569 4.03 -1.45 -26.49
C CYS A 569 3.54 -2.84 -26.94
N MET A 570 4.06 -3.31 -28.09
CA MET A 570 3.76 -4.64 -28.63
C MET A 570 4.18 -5.78 -27.71
N ALA A 571 5.31 -5.64 -27.01
CA ALA A 571 5.78 -6.63 -26.06
C ALA A 571 4.90 -6.68 -24.80
N PHE A 572 4.44 -5.54 -24.28
CA PHE A 572 3.55 -5.47 -23.11
C PHE A 572 2.08 -5.82 -23.40
N LEU A 573 1.61 -5.79 -24.64
CA LEU A 573 0.28 -6.33 -24.98
C LEU A 573 0.18 -7.83 -24.66
N LYS A 574 1.25 -8.62 -24.87
CA LYS A 574 1.26 -10.07 -24.62
C LYS A 574 0.90 -10.46 -23.17
N PRO A 575 1.56 -9.95 -22.11
CA PRO A 575 1.20 -10.28 -20.73
C PRO A 575 -0.14 -9.66 -20.30
N ILE A 576 -0.57 -8.55 -20.91
CA ILE A 576 -1.92 -8.00 -20.69
C ILE A 576 -2.97 -8.94 -21.26
N ASP A 577 -2.82 -9.41 -22.50
CA ASP A 577 -3.75 -10.35 -23.14
C ASP A 577 -3.85 -11.66 -22.35
N TYR A 578 -2.70 -12.22 -21.93
CA TYR A 578 -2.65 -13.39 -21.06
C TYR A 578 -3.36 -13.18 -19.71
N LEU A 579 -3.14 -12.06 -19.02
CA LEU A 579 -3.88 -11.75 -17.81
C LEU A 579 -5.38 -11.51 -18.08
N SER A 580 -5.74 -10.92 -19.22
CA SER A 580 -7.12 -10.58 -19.58
C SER A 580 -7.98 -11.81 -19.91
N THR A 581 -7.37 -12.92 -20.34
CA THR A 581 -8.07 -14.21 -20.49
C THR A 581 -8.26 -14.89 -19.14
N LEU A 582 -7.22 -14.92 -18.29
CA LEU A 582 -7.25 -15.55 -16.98
C LEU A 582 -8.08 -14.80 -15.93
N TRP A 583 -8.20 -13.49 -16.04
CA TRP A 583 -8.85 -12.60 -15.09
C TRP A 583 -9.88 -11.70 -15.77
N PRO A 584 -11.12 -12.18 -16.01
CA PRO A 584 -12.15 -11.39 -16.65
C PRO A 584 -12.52 -10.11 -15.86
N CYS A 585 -12.25 -8.96 -16.47
CA CYS A 585 -12.54 -7.64 -15.92
C CYS A 585 -12.88 -6.68 -17.08
N GLU A 586 -14.14 -6.26 -17.20
CA GLU A 586 -14.57 -5.51 -18.39
C GLU A 586 -13.96 -4.10 -18.46
N GLU A 587 -13.77 -3.40 -17.34
CA GLU A 587 -13.12 -2.09 -17.37
C GLU A 587 -11.65 -2.22 -17.81
N GLN A 588 -10.92 -3.25 -17.36
CA GLN A 588 -9.56 -3.52 -17.80
C GLN A 588 -9.51 -3.83 -19.31
N ARG A 589 -10.39 -4.70 -19.81
CA ARG A 589 -10.49 -5.05 -21.24
C ARG A 589 -10.85 -3.83 -22.10
N SER A 590 -11.80 -3.02 -21.66
CA SER A 590 -12.21 -1.76 -22.31
C SER A 590 -11.08 -0.74 -22.39
N ARG A 591 -10.34 -0.55 -21.29
CA ARG A 591 -9.13 0.31 -21.28
C ARG A 591 -8.02 -0.26 -22.19
N CYS A 592 -7.83 -1.59 -22.23
CA CYS A 592 -6.83 -2.23 -23.11
C CYS A 592 -7.17 -2.07 -24.60
N ARG A 593 -8.46 -2.11 -24.96
CA ARG A 593 -8.94 -1.87 -26.33
C ARG A 593 -8.52 -0.49 -26.84
N LYS A 594 -8.70 0.55 -26.01
CA LYS A 594 -8.28 1.94 -26.31
C LYS A 594 -6.77 2.08 -26.51
N LEU A 595 -5.96 1.42 -25.68
CA LEU A 595 -4.49 1.39 -25.87
C LEU A 595 -4.10 0.68 -27.17
N ARG A 596 -4.77 -0.43 -27.51
CA ARG A 596 -4.53 -1.13 -28.79
C ARG A 596 -4.91 -0.27 -29.99
N GLU A 597 -6.01 0.48 -29.92
CA GLU A 597 -6.41 1.44 -30.97
C GLU A 597 -5.39 2.57 -31.16
N GLN A 598 -4.85 3.13 -30.06
CA GLN A 598 -3.77 4.12 -30.10
C GLN A 598 -2.51 3.53 -30.75
N LEU A 599 -2.08 2.33 -30.32
CA LEU A 599 -0.93 1.64 -30.88
C LEU A 599 -1.11 1.30 -32.37
N THR A 600 -2.30 0.88 -32.80
CA THR A 600 -2.61 0.65 -34.23
C THR A 600 -2.38 1.91 -35.06
N ARG A 601 -2.82 3.08 -34.57
CA ARG A 601 -2.57 4.37 -35.27
C ARG A 601 -1.08 4.71 -35.30
N ALA A 602 -0.38 4.54 -34.18
CA ALA A 602 1.05 4.81 -34.08
C ALA A 602 1.89 3.90 -35.01
N CYS A 603 1.57 2.60 -35.07
CA CYS A 603 2.18 1.66 -36.02
C CYS A 603 1.91 2.07 -37.48
N SER A 604 0.68 2.48 -37.80
CA SER A 604 0.33 2.94 -39.15
C SER A 604 1.16 4.16 -39.59
N ILE A 605 1.33 5.14 -38.69
CA ILE A 605 2.20 6.32 -38.92
C ILE A 605 3.66 5.89 -39.12
N ALA A 606 4.13 4.91 -38.35
CA ALA A 606 5.49 4.37 -38.44
C ALA A 606 5.74 3.41 -39.62
N GLY A 607 4.74 3.14 -40.47
CA GLY A 607 4.82 2.13 -41.54
C GLY A 607 5.01 0.69 -41.02
N ARG A 608 4.63 0.42 -39.77
CA ARG A 608 4.77 -0.88 -39.09
C ARG A 608 3.44 -1.65 -39.09
N PRO A 609 3.47 -3.00 -39.03
CA PRO A 609 2.25 -3.80 -38.93
C PRO A 609 1.47 -3.45 -37.64
N PRO A 610 0.13 -3.55 -37.67
CA PRO A 610 -0.70 -3.30 -36.49
C PRO A 610 -0.47 -4.37 -35.41
N PRO A 611 -0.85 -4.08 -34.14
CA PRO A 611 -0.92 -5.11 -33.12
C PRO A 611 -1.83 -6.28 -33.54
N PRO A 612 -1.56 -7.51 -33.06
CA PRO A 612 -2.46 -8.64 -33.30
C PRO A 612 -3.88 -8.32 -32.78
N PRO A 613 -4.92 -9.03 -33.25
CA PRO A 613 -6.24 -8.93 -32.63
C PRO A 613 -6.17 -9.34 -31.14
N PRO A 614 -7.10 -8.84 -30.29
CA PRO A 614 -7.23 -9.35 -28.94
C PRO A 614 -7.56 -10.86 -28.96
N PRO A 615 -7.18 -11.63 -27.93
CA PRO A 615 -7.49 -13.04 -27.87
C PRO A 615 -9.00 -13.28 -27.81
N SER A 616 -9.45 -14.43 -28.34
CA SER A 616 -10.79 -14.94 -28.07
C SER A 616 -10.94 -15.17 -26.56
N PHE A 617 -11.90 -14.49 -25.92
CA PHE A 617 -12.10 -14.59 -24.47
C PHE A 617 -12.82 -15.88 -24.03
N GLU A 618 -13.03 -16.84 -24.95
CA GLU A 618 -13.48 -18.20 -24.65
C GLU A 618 -12.29 -19.03 -24.14
N TYR A 619 -12.30 -19.35 -22.85
CA TYR A 619 -11.25 -20.17 -22.25
C TYR A 619 -11.47 -21.65 -22.60
N SER A 620 -10.58 -22.20 -23.44
CA SER A 620 -10.52 -23.65 -23.69
C SER A 620 -9.58 -24.31 -22.67
N PRO A 621 -10.05 -25.27 -21.83
CA PRO A 621 -9.25 -25.86 -20.77
C PRO A 621 -8.12 -26.80 -21.27
N THR A 622 -7.96 -26.96 -22.57
CA THR A 622 -6.98 -27.85 -23.22
C THR A 622 -5.65 -27.18 -23.58
N SER A 623 -5.48 -25.87 -23.34
CA SER A 623 -4.25 -25.14 -23.68
C SER A 623 -3.52 -24.62 -22.43
N VAL A 624 -2.81 -25.52 -21.74
CA VAL A 624 -1.74 -25.20 -20.78
C VAL A 624 -0.52 -26.07 -21.15
N PRO A 625 0.69 -25.49 -21.30
CA PRO A 625 1.92 -26.26 -21.48
C PRO A 625 2.43 -26.87 -20.16
#